data_AF-A0A644WUQ3-F1
#
_entry.id   AF-A0A644WUQ3-F1
#
_cell.length_a   1.000
_cell.length_b   1.000
_cell.length_c   1.000
_cell.angle_alpha   90.00
_cell.angle_beta   90.00
_cell.angle_gamma   90.00
#
_symmetry.space_group_name_H-M   'P 1'
#
loop_
_entity.id
_entity.type
_entity.pdbx_description
1 polymer ?
#
loop_
_entity_poly.entity_id
_entity_poly.type
_entity_poly.pdbx_seq_one_letter_code
_entity_poly.pdbx_strand_id
1 'polypeptide(L)'
;MQDLCVSRTSFNWGVPVTFDEGHVVYVWIDALSNYITALGYGSDNKELYEKYWPADVHLIGKDILRFHTIYWPIMLMALDLPLPKQVFGHGWLLVDGGKMSKSKGNVVDPVTLVENFGVDAVRYYLLREIPFGADGLFNNEIFIKKINSDLCNDLGNLLSRTVAMIEKYFDGVVPNNNVKEAIDNELINLALETPKKVNDAIDKLRIPEALEYIFDLIGRANKYIDETTPWILAKDEEKKERLGTVLYNLVESLRFASVLLSAFLPDTSKKINEQITASNVTFESLNSFDGTVVGTKVQKGEALFPRIDVDKKLAELDALREAQLAANKPEEKREITPIKEEITIEDFEKIDLRVVKVLACEPIKKAKKLLKLTVDLNGEERQVVSGIAQYYKPEELVGKYVVLVANLKPVTLRGELSQGMILAASTDGDSLLKVVNPGELPTGSVVR
;
A
#
# COMPACT_ATOMS: atom_id res chain seq x y z
N MET A 1 -20.18 15.45 30.94
CA MET A 1 -18.86 15.21 30.30
C MET A 1 -17.80 15.75 31.22
N GLN A 2 -16.63 15.13 31.29
CA GLN A 2 -15.46 15.70 31.96
C GLN A 2 -14.75 16.65 30.98
N ASP A 3 -14.00 17.61 31.51
CA ASP A 3 -13.18 18.50 30.70
C ASP A 3 -12.15 17.70 29.90
N LEU A 4 -11.99 18.05 28.62
CA LEU A 4 -11.01 17.44 27.73
C LEU A 4 -9.69 18.19 27.84
N CYS A 5 -8.60 17.50 28.15
CA CYS A 5 -7.26 18.11 28.13
C CYS A 5 -6.81 18.41 26.68
N VAL A 6 -6.74 19.70 26.35
CA VAL A 6 -6.55 20.22 24.98
C VAL A 6 -5.10 20.52 24.58
N SER A 7 -4.11 20.32 25.46
CA SER A 7 -2.68 20.50 25.15
C SER A 7 -1.79 19.43 25.81
N ARG A 8 -0.52 19.32 25.39
CA ARG A 8 0.49 18.40 25.94
C ARG A 8 1.83 19.13 26.11
N THR A 9 2.66 18.68 27.04
CA THR A 9 4.00 19.23 27.34
C THR A 9 5.13 18.23 27.21
N SER A 10 4.83 16.93 27.04
CA SER A 10 5.83 15.86 27.06
C SER A 10 6.57 15.63 25.73
N PHE A 11 6.23 16.40 24.69
CA PHE A 11 6.84 16.31 23.36
C PHE A 11 6.61 17.61 22.57
N ASN A 12 7.46 17.85 21.56
CA ASN A 12 7.45 19.10 20.78
C ASN A 12 6.85 18.96 19.37
N TRP A 13 6.47 17.76 18.93
CA TRP A 13 5.87 17.54 17.61
C TRP A 13 4.36 17.84 17.62
N GLY A 14 3.97 19.01 17.12
CA GLY A 14 2.57 19.45 17.01
C GLY A 14 2.45 20.95 16.76
N VAL A 15 1.23 21.46 16.64
CA VAL A 15 0.97 22.91 16.55
C VAL A 15 1.22 23.56 17.91
N PRO A 16 2.08 24.59 18.02
CA PRO A 16 2.35 25.25 19.29
C PRO A 16 1.15 26.09 19.77
N VAL A 17 0.94 26.13 21.08
CA VAL A 17 -0.05 27.04 21.69
C VAL A 17 0.55 28.45 21.72
N THR A 18 -0.10 29.41 21.08
CA THR A 18 0.47 30.76 20.86
C THR A 18 0.61 31.61 22.12
N PHE A 19 -0.11 31.29 23.19
CA PHE A 19 -0.13 32.06 24.43
C PHE A 19 0.53 31.34 25.62
N ASP A 20 1.05 30.12 25.44
CA ASP A 20 1.67 29.32 26.51
C ASP A 20 2.84 28.48 25.97
N GLU A 21 4.06 28.96 26.20
CA GLU A 21 5.28 28.33 25.69
C GLU A 21 5.51 26.95 26.33
N GLY A 22 5.94 25.97 25.51
CA GLY A 22 6.14 24.58 25.95
C GLY A 22 4.90 23.70 25.87
N HIS A 23 3.74 24.26 25.52
CA HIS A 23 2.52 23.51 25.21
C HIS A 23 2.33 23.32 23.70
N VAL A 24 1.98 22.09 23.31
CA VAL A 24 1.50 21.75 21.95
C VAL A 24 0.03 21.37 21.98
N VAL A 25 -0.72 21.76 20.95
CA VAL A 25 -2.15 21.47 20.78
C VAL A 25 -2.36 19.96 20.72
N TYR A 26 -3.38 19.47 21.43
CA TYR A 26 -3.74 18.07 21.40
C TYR A 26 -4.24 17.65 20.01
N VAL A 27 -3.71 16.52 19.50
CA VAL A 27 -3.89 16.06 18.12
C VAL A 27 -5.34 16.03 17.63
N TRP A 28 -6.33 15.80 18.48
CA TRP A 28 -7.73 15.76 18.01
C TRP A 28 -8.29 17.14 17.68
N ILE A 29 -7.80 18.22 18.29
CA ILE A 29 -8.22 19.58 17.93
C ILE A 29 -7.63 19.95 16.58
N ASP A 30 -6.32 19.73 16.45
CA ASP A 30 -5.59 19.96 15.21
C ASP A 30 -6.17 19.10 14.06
N ALA A 31 -6.24 17.79 14.25
CA ALA A 31 -6.73 16.86 13.25
C ALA A 31 -8.17 17.13 12.84
N LEU A 32 -9.11 17.39 13.75
CA LEU A 32 -10.51 17.64 13.35
C LEU A 32 -10.67 18.97 12.60
N SER A 33 -9.83 19.96 12.86
CA SER A 33 -9.86 21.23 12.14
C SER A 33 -9.53 21.11 10.65
N ASN A 34 -8.92 20.01 10.21
CA ASN A 34 -8.59 19.74 8.81
C ASN A 34 -9.78 19.97 7.85
N TYR A 35 -11.01 19.63 8.28
CA TYR A 35 -12.20 19.71 7.45
C TYR A 35 -12.57 21.15 7.04
N ILE A 36 -12.21 22.13 7.87
CA ILE A 36 -12.48 23.54 7.59
C ILE A 36 -11.23 24.26 7.09
N THR A 37 -10.04 23.90 7.58
CA THR A 37 -8.78 24.53 7.16
C THR A 37 -8.41 24.17 5.73
N ALA A 38 -8.71 22.94 5.27
CA ALA A 38 -8.56 22.55 3.86
C ALA A 38 -9.45 23.38 2.90
N LEU A 39 -10.53 23.97 3.41
CA LEU A 39 -11.43 24.85 2.67
C LEU A 39 -11.05 26.34 2.77
N GLY A 40 -9.96 26.67 3.47
CA GLY A 40 -9.48 28.04 3.62
C GLY A 40 -9.95 28.77 4.88
N TYR A 41 -10.53 28.06 5.86
CA TYR A 41 -10.87 28.66 7.16
C TYR A 41 -9.62 29.25 7.84
N GLY A 42 -9.70 30.53 8.25
CA GLY A 42 -8.58 31.27 8.82
C GLY A 42 -7.60 31.86 7.80
N SER A 43 -7.85 31.69 6.50
CA SER A 43 -7.07 32.31 5.41
C SER A 43 -7.80 33.49 4.77
N ASP A 44 -7.11 34.22 3.89
CA ASP A 44 -7.68 35.31 3.10
C ASP A 44 -8.65 34.83 2.01
N ASN A 45 -8.53 33.57 1.56
CA ASN A 45 -9.41 32.99 0.54
C ASN A 45 -10.42 32.02 1.17
N LYS A 46 -11.70 32.40 1.15
CA LYS A 46 -12.80 31.64 1.77
C LYS A 46 -13.80 31.04 0.77
N GLU A 47 -13.52 31.10 -0.53
CA GLU A 47 -14.47 30.69 -1.57
C GLU A 47 -14.94 29.23 -1.39
N LEU A 48 -14.01 28.32 -1.09
CA LEU A 48 -14.34 26.91 -0.87
C LEU A 48 -15.08 26.69 0.45
N TYR A 49 -14.73 27.43 1.49
CA TYR A 49 -15.40 27.33 2.79
C TYR A 49 -16.88 27.74 2.67
N GLU A 50 -17.17 28.88 2.05
CA GLU A 50 -18.53 29.38 1.87
C GLU A 50 -19.38 28.47 0.96
N LYS A 51 -18.74 27.79 0.00
CA LYS A 51 -19.42 26.90 -0.93
C LYS A 51 -19.73 25.52 -0.34
N TYR A 52 -18.81 24.96 0.45
CA TYR A 52 -18.86 23.54 0.86
C TYR A 52 -19.11 23.31 2.36
N TRP A 53 -18.93 24.31 3.22
CA TRP A 53 -19.22 24.17 4.65
C TRP A 53 -20.66 24.64 4.97
N PRO A 54 -21.45 23.89 5.76
CA PRO A 54 -21.11 22.65 6.46
C PRO A 54 -21.05 21.42 5.56
N ALA A 55 -20.14 20.50 5.88
CA ALA A 55 -20.00 19.23 5.16
C ALA A 55 -21.31 18.43 5.17
N ASP A 56 -21.68 17.88 4.00
CA ASP A 56 -22.86 17.01 3.87
C ASP A 56 -22.68 15.69 4.63
N VAL A 57 -21.53 15.03 4.47
CA VAL A 57 -21.24 13.74 5.11
C VAL A 57 -19.78 13.67 5.56
N HIS A 58 -19.54 13.29 6.81
CA HIS A 58 -18.24 12.79 7.27
C HIS A 58 -18.26 11.26 7.28
N LEU A 59 -17.50 10.64 6.37
CA LEU A 59 -17.33 9.19 6.29
C LEU A 59 -16.05 8.77 7.02
N ILE A 60 -16.19 7.97 8.07
CA ILE A 60 -15.11 7.62 9.01
C ILE A 60 -15.20 6.16 9.44
N GLY A 61 -14.14 5.65 10.07
CA GLY A 61 -14.21 4.39 10.82
C GLY A 61 -14.97 4.54 12.15
N LYS A 62 -15.68 3.49 12.57
CA LYS A 62 -16.46 3.50 13.82
C LYS A 62 -15.62 3.78 15.09
N ASP A 63 -14.31 3.55 15.06
CA ASP A 63 -13.40 3.75 16.19
C ASP A 63 -13.16 5.24 16.52
N ILE A 64 -13.36 6.13 15.55
CA ILE A 64 -13.21 7.57 15.74
C ILE A 64 -14.54 8.33 15.80
N LEU A 65 -15.67 7.60 15.90
CA LEU A 65 -17.02 8.16 15.89
C LEU A 65 -17.22 9.19 17.01
N ARG A 66 -16.77 8.89 18.23
CA ARG A 66 -16.88 9.80 19.39
C ARG A 66 -16.25 11.17 19.13
N PHE A 67 -15.13 11.21 18.41
CA PHE A 67 -14.45 12.47 18.10
C PHE A 67 -15.29 13.33 17.15
N HIS A 68 -16.02 12.71 16.22
CA HIS A 68 -16.81 13.38 15.18
C HIS A 68 -18.25 13.68 15.59
N THR A 69 -18.81 12.95 16.57
CA THR A 69 -20.20 13.13 17.02
C THR A 69 -20.32 13.85 18.37
N ILE A 70 -19.22 14.03 19.10
CA ILE A 70 -19.21 14.73 20.39
C ILE A 70 -18.23 15.90 20.37
N TYR A 71 -16.93 15.62 20.25
CA TYR A 71 -15.92 16.67 20.43
C TYR A 71 -15.89 17.67 19.28
N TRP A 72 -16.01 17.20 18.03
CA TRP A 72 -16.05 18.08 16.86
C TRP A 72 -17.24 19.03 16.87
N PRO A 73 -18.49 18.58 17.10
CA PRO A 73 -19.62 19.49 17.26
C PRO A 73 -19.45 20.49 18.40
N ILE A 74 -18.90 20.08 19.55
CA ILE A 74 -18.63 21.00 20.67
C ILE A 74 -17.63 22.09 20.26
N MET A 75 -16.55 21.72 19.57
CA MET A 75 -15.58 22.70 19.08
C MET A 75 -16.20 23.66 18.05
N LEU A 76 -17.01 23.15 17.13
CA LEU A 76 -17.73 23.99 16.16
C LEU A 76 -18.71 24.95 16.85
N MET A 77 -19.47 24.48 17.85
CA MET A 77 -20.36 25.32 18.64
C MET A 77 -19.59 26.40 19.42
N ALA A 78 -18.42 26.06 19.98
CA ALA A 78 -17.57 27.02 20.68
C ALA A 78 -17.00 28.09 19.73
N LEU A 79 -16.86 27.77 18.44
CA LEU A 79 -16.45 28.69 17.38
C LEU A 79 -17.63 29.36 16.66
N ASP A 80 -18.87 29.10 17.07
CA ASP A 80 -20.12 29.55 16.42
C ASP A 80 -20.20 29.18 14.92
N LEU A 81 -19.78 27.96 14.58
CA LEU A 81 -19.79 27.42 13.22
C LEU A 81 -20.90 26.39 13.01
N PRO A 82 -21.46 26.26 11.78
CA PRO A 82 -22.49 25.28 11.49
C PRO A 82 -21.93 23.85 11.59
N LEU A 83 -22.80 22.91 11.99
CA LEU A 83 -22.47 21.50 12.17
C LEU A 83 -22.54 20.72 10.86
N PRO A 84 -21.74 19.64 10.69
CA PRO A 84 -21.91 18.72 9.56
C PRO A 84 -23.30 18.10 9.55
N LYS A 85 -23.87 17.87 8.35
CA LYS A 85 -25.24 17.37 8.20
C LYS A 85 -25.38 15.89 8.59
N GLN A 86 -24.34 15.09 8.35
CA GLN A 86 -24.31 13.66 8.67
C GLN A 86 -22.90 13.18 9.03
N VAL A 87 -22.82 12.24 9.97
CA VAL A 87 -21.59 11.48 10.27
C VAL A 87 -21.90 10.00 10.09
N PHE A 88 -21.14 9.32 9.23
CA PHE A 88 -21.29 7.90 8.97
C PHE A 88 -20.02 7.14 9.38
N GLY A 89 -20.17 6.22 10.33
CA GLY A 89 -19.10 5.34 10.80
C GLY A 89 -19.19 3.95 10.16
N HIS A 90 -18.31 3.63 9.21
CA HIS A 90 -18.23 2.29 8.65
C HIS A 90 -17.57 1.30 9.63
N GLY A 91 -17.85 0.01 9.46
CA GLY A 91 -17.26 -1.05 10.28
C GLY A 91 -15.81 -1.35 9.92
N TRP A 92 -15.22 -2.30 10.64
CA TRP A 92 -13.87 -2.77 10.40
C TRP A 92 -13.83 -3.82 9.31
N LEU A 93 -12.73 -3.81 8.54
CA LEU A 93 -12.33 -4.94 7.73
C LEU A 93 -11.48 -5.88 8.58
N LEU A 94 -11.99 -7.09 8.80
CA LEU A 94 -11.35 -8.14 9.58
C LEU A 94 -10.69 -9.15 8.63
N VAL A 95 -9.53 -9.69 9.03
CA VAL A 95 -8.82 -10.76 8.30
C VAL A 95 -8.61 -11.89 9.29
N ASP A 96 -8.94 -13.13 8.91
CA ASP A 96 -8.82 -14.33 9.75
C ASP A 96 -9.47 -14.20 11.15
N GLY A 97 -10.62 -13.52 11.22
CA GLY A 97 -11.40 -13.38 12.45
C GLY A 97 -10.88 -12.33 13.45
N GLY A 98 -9.92 -11.49 13.06
CA GLY A 98 -9.40 -10.40 13.90
C GLY A 98 -9.02 -9.13 13.14
N LYS A 99 -8.71 -8.06 13.88
CA LYS A 99 -8.21 -6.80 13.32
C LYS A 99 -6.82 -7.01 12.67
N MET A 100 -6.59 -6.41 11.51
CA MET A 100 -5.28 -6.41 10.84
C MET A 100 -4.20 -5.74 11.71
N SER A 101 -3.02 -6.34 11.82
CA SER A 101 -1.87 -5.74 12.50
C SER A 101 -0.54 -6.22 11.92
N LYS A 102 0.41 -5.31 11.71
CA LYS A 102 1.75 -5.63 11.16
C LYS A 102 2.48 -6.71 11.97
N SER A 103 2.33 -6.72 13.29
CA SER A 103 2.97 -7.70 14.19
C SER A 103 2.41 -9.13 14.06
N LYS A 104 1.19 -9.31 13.54
CA LYS A 104 0.58 -10.64 13.34
C LYS A 104 0.77 -11.18 11.92
N GLY A 105 1.32 -10.38 11.00
CA GLY A 105 1.50 -10.77 9.60
C GLY A 105 0.18 -11.06 8.84
N ASN A 106 -0.96 -10.63 9.39
CA ASN A 106 -2.29 -10.79 8.79
C ASN A 106 -2.77 -9.52 8.07
N VAL A 107 -1.84 -8.62 7.76
CA VAL A 107 -2.15 -7.39 7.00
C VAL A 107 -2.25 -7.77 5.53
N VAL A 108 -3.40 -7.54 4.95
CA VAL A 108 -3.58 -7.60 3.50
C VAL A 108 -3.26 -6.21 2.96
N ASP A 109 -2.15 -6.10 2.23
CA ASP A 109 -1.75 -4.84 1.62
C ASP A 109 -2.64 -4.57 0.40
N PRO A 110 -3.41 -3.45 0.38
CA PRO A 110 -4.23 -3.10 -0.77
C PRO A 110 -3.40 -2.89 -2.04
N VAL A 111 -2.14 -2.47 -1.94
CA VAL A 111 -1.25 -2.30 -3.11
C VAL A 111 -0.97 -3.66 -3.74
N THR A 112 -0.61 -4.66 -2.93
CA THR A 112 -0.37 -6.02 -3.43
C THR A 112 -1.63 -6.63 -4.04
N LEU A 113 -2.81 -6.39 -3.46
CA LEU A 113 -4.07 -6.83 -4.08
C LEU A 113 -4.29 -6.17 -5.45
N VAL A 114 -4.12 -4.85 -5.54
CA VAL A 114 -4.29 -4.10 -6.78
C VAL A 114 -3.32 -4.56 -7.86
N GLU A 115 -2.05 -4.81 -7.52
CA GLU A 115 -1.04 -5.32 -8.45
C GLU A 115 -1.40 -6.70 -9.01
N ASN A 116 -2.03 -7.57 -8.19
CA ASN A 116 -2.35 -8.94 -8.57
C ASN A 116 -3.71 -9.09 -9.26
N PHE A 117 -4.67 -8.21 -8.96
CA PHE A 117 -6.07 -8.38 -9.35
C PHE A 117 -6.67 -7.18 -10.10
N GLY A 118 -5.98 -6.03 -10.11
CA GLY A 118 -6.44 -4.79 -10.69
C GLY A 118 -7.28 -3.93 -9.74
N VAL A 119 -7.27 -2.62 -9.96
CA VAL A 119 -7.94 -1.62 -9.11
C VAL A 119 -9.44 -1.89 -9.00
N ASP A 120 -10.12 -2.08 -10.13
CA ASP A 120 -11.57 -2.23 -10.15
C ASP A 120 -12.04 -3.52 -9.50
N ALA A 121 -11.30 -4.62 -9.62
CA ALA A 121 -11.65 -5.87 -8.94
C ALA A 121 -11.65 -5.70 -7.41
N VAL A 122 -10.62 -5.02 -6.88
CA VAL A 122 -10.50 -4.73 -5.44
C VAL A 122 -11.62 -3.77 -5.00
N ARG A 123 -11.87 -2.69 -5.77
CA ARG A 123 -12.95 -1.75 -5.49
C ARG A 123 -14.31 -2.44 -5.47
N TYR A 124 -14.60 -3.26 -6.47
CA TYR A 124 -15.85 -4.02 -6.55
C TYR A 124 -16.07 -4.84 -5.29
N TYR A 125 -15.08 -5.65 -4.91
CA TYR A 125 -15.20 -6.52 -3.74
C TYR A 125 -15.43 -5.72 -2.44
N LEU A 126 -14.64 -4.68 -2.21
CA LEU A 126 -14.77 -3.85 -1.01
C LEU A 126 -16.11 -3.11 -0.93
N LEU A 127 -16.69 -2.72 -2.07
CA LEU A 127 -17.95 -1.99 -2.12
C LEU A 127 -19.19 -2.91 -2.18
N ARG A 128 -19.03 -4.15 -2.67
CA ARG A 128 -20.12 -5.11 -2.85
C ARG A 128 -20.24 -6.11 -1.70
N GLU A 129 -19.13 -6.69 -1.27
CA GLU A 129 -19.13 -7.80 -0.32
C GLU A 129 -19.04 -7.33 1.14
N ILE A 130 -18.35 -6.21 1.36
CA ILE A 130 -18.16 -5.69 2.72
C ILE A 130 -19.37 -4.82 3.10
N PRO A 131 -20.09 -5.15 4.19
CA PRO A 131 -21.26 -4.40 4.59
C PRO A 131 -20.87 -2.99 5.04
N PHE A 132 -21.58 -1.99 4.51
CA PHE A 132 -21.42 -0.61 4.95
C PHE A 132 -22.16 -0.40 6.29
N GLY A 133 -21.39 -0.28 7.38
CA GLY A 133 -21.91 -0.02 8.74
C GLY A 133 -21.78 -1.19 9.73
N ALA A 134 -21.41 -2.38 9.26
CA ALA A 134 -21.04 -3.52 10.09
C ALA A 134 -19.60 -3.95 9.80
N ASP A 135 -19.03 -4.79 10.67
CA ASP A 135 -17.71 -5.37 10.40
C ASP A 135 -17.83 -6.42 9.29
N GLY A 136 -16.89 -6.39 8.34
CA GLY A 136 -16.82 -7.36 7.25
C GLY A 136 -15.56 -8.20 7.34
N LEU A 137 -15.66 -9.46 6.92
CA LEU A 137 -14.52 -10.37 6.84
C LEU A 137 -13.97 -10.36 5.41
N PHE A 138 -12.69 -10.04 5.27
CA PHE A 138 -11.96 -10.24 4.04
C PHE A 138 -11.45 -11.68 3.96
N ASN A 139 -11.69 -12.35 2.83
CA ASN A 139 -11.21 -13.69 2.54
C ASN A 139 -10.78 -13.78 1.07
N ASN A 140 -9.53 -14.20 0.81
CA ASN A 140 -8.97 -14.29 -0.55
C ASN A 140 -9.77 -15.24 -1.45
N GLU A 141 -10.26 -16.36 -0.93
CA GLU A 141 -11.03 -17.33 -1.72
C GLU A 141 -12.37 -16.73 -2.15
N ILE A 142 -13.09 -16.07 -1.22
CA ILE A 142 -14.36 -15.38 -1.54
C ILE A 142 -14.09 -14.25 -2.53
N PHE A 143 -13.02 -13.48 -2.34
CA PHE A 143 -12.62 -12.42 -3.23
C PHE A 143 -12.42 -12.91 -4.67
N ILE A 144 -11.61 -13.95 -4.87
CA ILE A 144 -11.35 -14.52 -6.20
C ILE A 144 -12.62 -15.11 -6.80
N LYS A 145 -13.44 -15.81 -6.00
CA LYS A 145 -14.73 -16.35 -6.44
C LYS A 145 -15.66 -15.26 -6.95
N LYS A 146 -15.73 -14.11 -6.26
CA LYS A 146 -16.55 -12.96 -6.65
C LYS A 146 -16.07 -12.27 -7.92
N ILE A 147 -14.77 -12.16 -8.13
CA ILE A 147 -14.22 -11.70 -9.42
C ILE A 147 -14.67 -12.65 -10.53
N ASN A 148 -14.53 -13.96 -10.32
CA ASN A 148 -14.87 -14.95 -11.32
C ASN A 148 -16.36 -14.99 -11.65
N SER A 149 -17.23 -14.99 -10.63
CA SER A 149 -18.68 -15.05 -10.86
C SER A 149 -19.18 -13.74 -11.46
N ASP A 150 -19.03 -12.64 -10.73
CA ASP A 150 -19.77 -11.43 -11.03
C ASP A 150 -19.06 -10.67 -12.17
N LEU A 151 -17.76 -10.45 -12.05
CA LEU A 151 -17.02 -9.62 -13.00
C LEU A 151 -16.67 -10.36 -14.30
N CYS A 152 -16.17 -11.59 -14.21
CA CYS A 152 -15.79 -12.39 -15.38
C CYS A 152 -17.00 -13.07 -16.04
N ASN A 153 -17.77 -13.88 -15.31
CA ASN A 153 -18.82 -14.71 -15.91
C ASN A 153 -20.12 -13.95 -16.23
N ASP A 154 -20.46 -12.89 -15.50
CA ASP A 154 -21.66 -12.10 -15.79
C ASP A 154 -21.34 -10.90 -16.68
N LEU A 155 -20.61 -9.91 -16.15
CA LEU A 155 -20.34 -8.66 -16.88
C LEU A 155 -19.42 -8.86 -18.10
N GLY A 156 -18.26 -9.50 -17.90
CA GLY A 156 -17.29 -9.75 -18.97
C GLY A 156 -17.84 -10.64 -20.09
N ASN A 157 -18.60 -11.67 -19.71
CA ASN A 157 -19.25 -12.56 -20.67
C ASN A 157 -20.37 -11.85 -21.44
N LEU A 158 -21.19 -11.01 -20.79
CA LEU A 158 -22.23 -10.24 -21.47
C LEU A 158 -21.65 -9.34 -22.56
N LEU A 159 -20.59 -8.59 -22.24
CA LEU A 159 -19.91 -7.72 -23.20
C LEU A 159 -19.34 -8.54 -24.37
N SER A 160 -18.55 -9.57 -24.07
CA SER A 160 -17.87 -10.36 -25.10
C SER A 160 -18.84 -11.12 -26.01
N ARG A 161 -19.92 -11.70 -25.47
CA ARG A 161 -20.98 -12.34 -26.27
C ARG A 161 -21.69 -11.33 -27.16
N THR A 162 -22.05 -10.17 -26.61
CA THR A 162 -22.78 -9.13 -27.36
C THR A 162 -21.96 -8.60 -28.53
N VAL A 163 -20.71 -8.18 -28.27
CA VAL A 163 -19.79 -7.69 -29.29
C VAL A 163 -19.54 -8.76 -30.36
N ALA A 164 -19.27 -10.01 -29.96
CA ALA A 164 -19.03 -11.10 -30.90
C ALA A 164 -20.25 -11.42 -31.78
N MET A 165 -21.47 -11.34 -31.24
CA MET A 165 -22.69 -11.55 -32.03
C MET A 165 -22.92 -10.41 -33.02
N ILE A 166 -22.64 -9.17 -32.65
CA ILE A 166 -22.75 -8.01 -33.56
C ILE A 166 -21.69 -8.09 -34.67
N GLU A 167 -20.45 -8.46 -34.33
CA GLU A 167 -19.40 -8.72 -35.32
C GLU A 167 -19.81 -9.82 -36.31
N LYS A 168 -20.38 -10.91 -35.80
CA LYS A 168 -20.73 -12.08 -36.61
C LYS A 168 -21.96 -11.88 -37.49
N TYR A 169 -22.99 -11.20 -36.99
CA TYR A 169 -24.31 -11.15 -37.65
C TYR A 169 -24.59 -9.82 -38.37
N PHE A 170 -23.86 -8.75 -38.02
CA PHE A 170 -24.02 -7.40 -38.59
C PHE A 170 -22.69 -6.73 -38.93
N ASP A 171 -21.62 -7.51 -39.17
CA ASP A 171 -20.29 -7.01 -39.56
C ASP A 171 -19.70 -5.96 -38.59
N GLY A 172 -20.09 -6.08 -37.32
CA GLY A 172 -19.67 -5.19 -36.24
C GLY A 172 -20.49 -3.91 -36.15
N VAL A 173 -21.49 -3.71 -37.00
CA VAL A 173 -22.33 -2.50 -37.02
C VAL A 173 -23.52 -2.69 -36.10
N VAL A 174 -23.73 -1.77 -35.16
CA VAL A 174 -24.86 -1.79 -34.24
C VAL A 174 -26.17 -1.64 -35.04
N PRO A 175 -27.09 -2.63 -34.98
CA PRO A 175 -28.32 -2.63 -35.76
C PRO A 175 -29.40 -1.72 -35.18
N ASN A 176 -30.49 -1.52 -35.93
CA ASN A 176 -31.67 -0.79 -35.46
C ASN A 176 -32.53 -1.62 -34.49
N ASN A 177 -33.47 -0.97 -33.80
CA ASN A 177 -34.39 -1.57 -32.83
C ASN A 177 -35.87 -1.52 -33.25
N ASN A 178 -36.14 -1.66 -34.55
CA ASN A 178 -37.47 -1.44 -35.14
C ASN A 178 -38.51 -2.52 -34.79
N VAL A 179 -38.09 -3.76 -34.51
CA VAL A 179 -38.99 -4.91 -34.32
C VAL A 179 -38.95 -5.40 -32.86
N LYS A 180 -39.87 -4.84 -32.07
CA LYS A 180 -40.01 -5.11 -30.64
C LYS A 180 -40.98 -6.25 -30.35
N GLU A 181 -40.69 -7.02 -29.32
CA GLU A 181 -41.57 -8.05 -28.76
C GLU A 181 -41.82 -7.80 -27.27
N ALA A 182 -42.86 -8.43 -26.71
CA ALA A 182 -43.24 -8.22 -25.31
C ALA A 182 -42.11 -8.55 -24.31
N ILE A 183 -41.24 -9.50 -24.65
CA ILE A 183 -40.08 -9.88 -23.81
C ILE A 183 -39.06 -8.72 -23.63
N ASP A 184 -39.02 -7.77 -24.57
CA ASP A 184 -38.09 -6.64 -24.51
C ASP A 184 -38.45 -5.67 -23.38
N ASN A 185 -39.74 -5.54 -23.09
CA ASN A 185 -40.26 -4.57 -22.14
C ASN A 185 -39.72 -4.81 -20.73
N GLU A 186 -39.52 -6.07 -20.33
CA GLU A 186 -39.00 -6.39 -19.00
C GLU A 186 -37.57 -5.87 -18.80
N LEU A 187 -36.70 -6.08 -19.80
CA LEU A 187 -35.33 -5.58 -19.79
C LEU A 187 -35.29 -4.05 -19.82
N ILE A 188 -36.07 -3.44 -20.72
CA ILE A 188 -36.13 -1.98 -20.89
C ILE A 188 -36.63 -1.31 -19.60
N ASN A 189 -37.70 -1.82 -19.00
CA ASN A 189 -38.25 -1.26 -17.76
C ASN A 189 -37.26 -1.40 -16.60
N LEU A 190 -36.59 -2.55 -16.47
CA LEU A 190 -35.57 -2.74 -15.45
C LEU A 190 -34.41 -1.74 -15.64
N ALA A 191 -33.94 -1.56 -16.88
CA ALA A 191 -32.89 -0.60 -17.19
C ALA A 191 -33.29 0.83 -16.78
N LEU A 192 -34.51 1.26 -17.11
CA LEU A 192 -35.01 2.60 -16.78
C LEU A 192 -35.24 2.81 -15.27
N GLU A 193 -35.58 1.77 -14.52
CA GLU A 193 -35.74 1.85 -13.06
C GLU A 193 -34.42 1.84 -12.30
N THR A 194 -33.39 1.18 -12.84
CA THR A 194 -32.13 0.92 -12.14
C THR A 194 -31.41 2.21 -11.69
N PRO A 195 -31.26 3.27 -12.50
CA PRO A 195 -30.59 4.50 -12.09
C PRO A 195 -31.19 5.12 -10.81
N LYS A 196 -32.52 5.12 -10.71
CA LYS A 196 -33.21 5.63 -9.53
C LYS A 196 -32.91 4.78 -8.29
N LYS A 197 -32.98 3.45 -8.40
CA LYS A 197 -32.68 2.54 -7.29
C LYS A 197 -31.22 2.68 -6.82
N VAL A 198 -30.29 2.84 -7.76
CA VAL A 198 -28.87 3.10 -7.47
C VAL A 198 -28.70 4.42 -6.71
N ASN A 199 -29.32 5.50 -7.19
CA ASN A 199 -29.21 6.81 -6.54
C ASN A 199 -29.82 6.78 -5.12
N ASP A 200 -31.01 6.21 -4.96
CA ASP A 200 -31.68 6.06 -3.66
C ASP A 200 -30.84 5.23 -2.66
N ALA A 201 -30.06 4.26 -3.14
CA ALA A 201 -29.16 3.46 -2.33
C ALA A 201 -27.91 4.26 -1.93
N ILE A 202 -27.31 5.00 -2.87
CA ILE A 202 -26.15 5.87 -2.60
C ILE A 202 -26.48 7.00 -1.62
N ASP A 203 -27.63 7.66 -1.78
CA ASP A 203 -28.09 8.71 -0.86
C ASP A 203 -28.24 8.21 0.59
N LYS A 204 -28.48 6.90 0.75
CA LYS A 204 -28.59 6.21 2.04
C LYS A 204 -27.30 5.50 2.47
N LEU A 205 -26.21 5.66 1.72
CA LEU A 205 -24.92 4.98 1.91
C LEU A 205 -25.03 3.45 1.91
N ARG A 206 -26.01 2.89 1.20
CA ARG A 206 -26.22 1.45 1.00
C ARG A 206 -25.53 0.99 -0.29
N ILE A 207 -24.21 1.20 -0.31
CA ILE A 207 -23.35 0.96 -1.48
C ILE A 207 -23.45 -0.49 -2.01
N PRO A 208 -23.48 -1.55 -1.17
CA PRO A 208 -23.65 -2.92 -1.67
C PRO A 208 -24.94 -3.13 -2.46
N GLU A 209 -26.05 -2.51 -2.03
CA GLU A 209 -27.35 -2.60 -2.70
C GLU A 209 -27.33 -1.85 -4.04
N ALA A 210 -26.62 -0.73 -4.13
CA ALA A 210 -26.45 0.00 -5.38
C ALA A 210 -25.78 -0.87 -6.45
N LEU A 211 -24.70 -1.57 -6.09
CA LEU A 211 -24.03 -2.52 -6.99
C LEU A 211 -24.92 -3.73 -7.31
N GLU A 212 -25.72 -4.21 -6.36
CA GLU A 212 -26.67 -5.30 -6.58
C GLU A 212 -27.67 -4.96 -7.69
N TYR A 213 -28.30 -3.79 -7.65
CA TYR A 213 -29.25 -3.38 -8.70
C TYR A 213 -28.61 -3.29 -10.10
N ILE A 214 -27.35 -2.87 -10.19
CA ILE A 214 -26.60 -2.84 -11.45
C ILE A 214 -26.37 -4.27 -11.97
N PHE A 215 -26.02 -5.19 -11.08
CA PHE A 215 -25.78 -6.58 -11.44
C PHE A 215 -27.06 -7.37 -11.74
N ASP A 216 -28.20 -6.98 -11.16
CA ASP A 216 -29.51 -7.50 -11.56
C ASP A 216 -29.83 -7.17 -13.02
N LEU A 217 -29.51 -5.94 -13.48
CA LEU A 217 -29.65 -5.55 -14.88
C LEU A 217 -28.73 -6.39 -15.79
N ILE A 218 -27.47 -6.57 -15.40
CA ILE A 218 -26.50 -7.40 -16.14
C ILE A 218 -26.99 -8.86 -16.22
N GLY A 219 -27.47 -9.41 -15.11
CA GLY A 219 -28.02 -10.76 -15.04
C GLY A 219 -29.27 -10.90 -15.92
N ARG A 220 -30.17 -9.91 -15.91
CA ARG A 220 -31.35 -9.90 -16.77
C ARG A 220 -30.99 -9.84 -18.25
N ALA A 221 -29.96 -9.07 -18.62
CA ALA A 221 -29.46 -8.98 -19.98
C ALA A 221 -28.82 -10.31 -20.44
N ASN A 222 -28.06 -10.99 -19.58
CA ASN A 222 -27.56 -12.34 -19.87
C ASN A 222 -28.71 -13.32 -20.11
N LYS A 223 -29.72 -13.33 -19.23
CA LYS A 223 -30.92 -14.16 -19.39
C LYS A 223 -31.70 -13.82 -20.66
N TYR A 224 -31.75 -12.54 -21.04
CA TYR A 224 -32.39 -12.08 -22.27
C TYR A 224 -31.74 -12.69 -23.52
N ILE A 225 -30.41 -12.87 -23.54
CA ILE A 225 -29.72 -13.60 -24.61
C ILE A 225 -30.23 -15.04 -24.68
N ASP A 226 -30.33 -15.71 -23.54
CA ASP A 226 -30.69 -17.12 -23.50
C ASP A 226 -32.17 -17.35 -23.88
N GLU A 227 -33.06 -16.44 -23.51
CA GLU A 227 -34.49 -16.48 -23.85
C GLU A 227 -34.76 -16.11 -25.31
N THR A 228 -34.05 -15.13 -25.87
CA THR A 228 -34.24 -14.68 -27.26
C THR A 228 -33.53 -15.55 -28.28
N THR A 229 -32.53 -16.33 -27.84
CA THR A 229 -31.73 -17.25 -28.67
C THR A 229 -31.22 -16.61 -29.98
N PRO A 230 -30.37 -15.56 -29.94
CA PRO A 230 -29.91 -14.85 -31.14
C PRO A 230 -29.32 -15.75 -32.23
N TRP A 231 -28.69 -16.86 -31.85
CA TRP A 231 -28.14 -17.86 -32.77
C TRP A 231 -29.18 -18.64 -33.56
N ILE A 232 -30.44 -18.70 -33.09
CA ILE A 232 -31.58 -19.25 -33.84
C ILE A 232 -32.16 -18.17 -34.75
N LEU A 233 -32.37 -16.96 -34.23
CA LEU A 233 -32.87 -15.83 -35.02
C LEU A 233 -31.97 -15.54 -36.24
N ALA A 234 -30.65 -15.65 -36.06
CA ALA A 234 -29.67 -15.45 -37.13
C ALA A 234 -29.72 -16.49 -38.27
N LYS A 235 -30.47 -17.59 -38.12
CA LYS A 235 -30.63 -18.60 -39.18
C LYS A 235 -31.81 -18.31 -40.11
N ASP A 236 -32.64 -17.33 -39.76
CA ASP A 236 -33.88 -16.98 -40.46
C ASP A 236 -33.79 -15.52 -40.92
N GLU A 237 -33.64 -15.31 -42.23
CA GLU A 237 -33.50 -13.97 -42.83
C GLU A 237 -34.71 -13.08 -42.57
N GLU A 238 -35.92 -13.64 -42.42
CA GLU A 238 -37.13 -12.86 -42.10
C GLU A 238 -37.07 -12.29 -40.67
N LYS A 239 -36.25 -12.88 -39.78
CA LYS A 239 -36.08 -12.45 -38.39
C LYS A 239 -34.87 -11.55 -38.17
N LYS A 240 -34.20 -11.10 -39.23
CA LYS A 240 -32.99 -10.28 -39.14
C LYS A 240 -33.22 -8.96 -38.40
N GLU A 241 -34.34 -8.27 -38.65
CA GLU A 241 -34.66 -7.04 -37.92
C GLU A 241 -34.96 -7.30 -36.43
N ARG A 242 -35.58 -8.45 -36.12
CA ARG A 242 -35.82 -8.87 -34.74
C ARG A 242 -34.51 -9.14 -34.01
N LEU A 243 -33.59 -9.88 -34.64
CA LEU A 243 -32.23 -10.09 -34.15
C LEU A 243 -31.52 -8.74 -33.91
N GLY A 244 -31.70 -7.78 -34.83
CA GLY A 244 -31.17 -6.44 -34.68
C GLY A 244 -31.63 -5.76 -33.39
N THR A 245 -32.93 -5.82 -33.12
CA THR A 245 -33.51 -5.25 -31.90
C THR A 245 -32.96 -5.91 -30.63
N VAL A 246 -32.81 -7.24 -30.64
CA VAL A 246 -32.21 -7.98 -29.52
C VAL A 246 -30.78 -7.50 -29.25
N LEU A 247 -29.94 -7.40 -30.29
CA LEU A 247 -28.55 -6.97 -30.12
C LEU A 247 -28.42 -5.49 -29.72
N TYR A 248 -29.29 -4.62 -30.25
CA TYR A 248 -29.36 -3.22 -29.80
C TYR A 248 -29.67 -3.13 -28.31
N ASN A 249 -30.68 -3.86 -27.84
CA ASN A 249 -31.08 -3.84 -26.43
C ASN A 249 -29.95 -4.31 -25.50
N LEU A 250 -29.12 -5.26 -25.94
CA LEU A 250 -27.95 -5.71 -25.19
C LEU A 250 -26.87 -4.63 -25.09
N VAL A 251 -26.60 -3.93 -26.20
CA VAL A 251 -25.64 -2.80 -26.21
C VAL A 251 -26.15 -1.67 -25.31
N GLU A 252 -27.43 -1.33 -25.41
CA GLU A 252 -28.01 -0.28 -24.57
C GLU A 252 -28.01 -0.66 -23.08
N SER A 253 -28.24 -1.93 -22.75
CA SER A 253 -28.11 -2.43 -21.37
C SER A 253 -26.67 -2.34 -20.86
N LEU A 254 -25.68 -2.65 -21.71
CA LEU A 254 -24.25 -2.48 -21.39
C LEU A 254 -23.88 -1.01 -21.20
N ARG A 255 -24.46 -0.09 -21.98
CA ARG A 255 -24.31 1.36 -21.81
C ARG A 255 -24.89 1.83 -20.48
N PHE A 256 -26.08 1.38 -20.11
CA PHE A 256 -26.65 1.67 -18.79
C PHE A 256 -25.74 1.17 -17.67
N ALA A 257 -25.30 -0.10 -17.75
CA ALA A 257 -24.39 -0.68 -16.77
C ALA A 257 -23.07 0.09 -16.69
N SER A 258 -22.46 0.48 -17.81
CA SER A 258 -21.18 1.21 -17.81
C SER A 258 -21.31 2.59 -17.16
N VAL A 259 -22.38 3.35 -17.46
CA VAL A 259 -22.60 4.67 -16.84
C VAL A 259 -22.78 4.53 -15.34
N LEU A 260 -23.60 3.58 -14.88
CA LEU A 260 -23.83 3.35 -13.45
C LEU A 260 -22.59 2.83 -12.73
N LEU A 261 -21.81 1.96 -13.37
CA LEU A 261 -20.55 1.46 -12.83
C LEU A 261 -19.45 2.51 -12.78
N SER A 262 -19.53 3.64 -13.48
CA SER A 262 -18.45 4.63 -13.55
C SER A 262 -17.99 5.16 -12.17
N ALA A 263 -18.92 5.30 -11.21
CA ALA A 263 -18.63 5.71 -9.84
C ALA A 263 -17.93 4.61 -9.00
N PHE A 264 -18.05 3.34 -9.42
CA PHE A 264 -17.56 2.17 -8.70
C PHE A 264 -16.33 1.57 -9.36
N LEU A 265 -16.37 1.34 -10.67
CA LEU A 265 -15.39 0.65 -11.53
C LEU A 265 -15.03 1.54 -12.75
N PRO A 266 -14.29 2.65 -12.54
CA PRO A 266 -14.06 3.65 -13.58
C PRO A 266 -13.34 3.10 -14.82
N ASP A 267 -12.33 2.24 -14.65
CA ASP A 267 -11.57 1.69 -15.78
C ASP A 267 -12.40 0.67 -16.57
N THR A 268 -13.20 -0.13 -15.88
CA THR A 268 -14.10 -1.13 -16.46
C THR A 268 -15.21 -0.43 -17.25
N SER A 269 -15.81 0.62 -16.68
CA SER A 269 -16.79 1.45 -17.37
C SER A 269 -16.24 2.00 -18.68
N LYS A 270 -15.02 2.56 -18.65
CA LYS A 270 -14.34 3.07 -19.85
C LYS A 270 -14.10 1.97 -20.89
N LYS A 271 -13.58 0.81 -20.48
CA LYS A 271 -13.34 -0.34 -21.38
C LYS A 271 -14.62 -0.86 -22.03
N ILE A 272 -15.74 -0.90 -21.29
CA ILE A 272 -17.05 -1.26 -21.87
C ILE A 272 -17.43 -0.24 -22.95
N ASN A 273 -17.36 1.05 -22.62
CA ASN A 273 -17.72 2.14 -23.54
C ASN A 273 -16.88 2.14 -24.81
N GLU A 274 -15.58 1.85 -24.72
CA GLU A 274 -14.69 1.69 -25.87
C GLU A 274 -15.12 0.54 -26.78
N GLN A 275 -15.45 -0.64 -26.22
CA GLN A 275 -15.84 -1.81 -27.01
C GLN A 275 -17.21 -1.66 -27.68
N ILE A 276 -18.15 -0.95 -27.06
CA ILE A 276 -19.47 -0.69 -27.66
C ILE A 276 -19.54 0.65 -28.41
N THR A 277 -18.45 1.41 -28.44
CA THR A 277 -18.37 2.76 -29.04
C THR A 277 -19.48 3.70 -28.51
N ALA A 278 -19.70 3.68 -27.19
CA ALA A 278 -20.70 4.52 -26.54
C ALA A 278 -20.27 5.99 -26.56
N SER A 279 -21.16 6.87 -27.04
CA SER A 279 -20.93 8.31 -27.11
C SER A 279 -21.69 9.09 -26.04
N ASN A 280 -22.89 8.63 -25.66
CA ASN A 280 -23.70 9.26 -24.63
C ASN A 280 -23.60 8.47 -23.31
N VAL A 281 -22.75 8.96 -22.39
CA VAL A 281 -22.37 8.23 -21.17
C VAL A 281 -22.57 9.07 -19.89
N THR A 282 -23.49 10.02 -19.91
CA THR A 282 -23.87 10.80 -18.70
C THR A 282 -24.96 10.10 -17.91
N PHE A 283 -25.11 10.42 -16.62
CA PHE A 283 -26.19 9.84 -15.82
C PHE A 283 -27.58 10.24 -16.35
N GLU A 284 -27.73 11.49 -16.83
CA GLU A 284 -28.98 12.02 -17.39
C GLU A 284 -29.41 11.28 -18.67
N SER A 285 -28.46 10.69 -19.39
CA SER A 285 -28.72 9.88 -20.59
C SER A 285 -29.42 8.55 -20.29
N LEU A 286 -29.59 8.20 -19.02
CA LEU A 286 -30.26 6.97 -18.59
C LEU A 286 -31.78 7.15 -18.38
N ASN A 287 -32.31 8.36 -18.63
CA ASN A 287 -33.75 8.64 -18.56
C ASN A 287 -34.56 8.01 -19.71
N SER A 288 -33.88 7.54 -20.76
CA SER A 288 -34.47 6.88 -21.91
C SER A 288 -33.60 5.71 -22.37
N PHE A 289 -34.22 4.74 -23.05
CA PHE A 289 -33.57 3.51 -23.54
C PHE A 289 -33.31 3.61 -25.05
N ASP A 290 -32.56 4.64 -25.45
CA ASP A 290 -32.26 4.97 -26.84
C ASP A 290 -30.92 5.72 -27.02
N GLY A 291 -30.04 5.67 -26.01
CA GLY A 291 -28.77 6.40 -26.00
C GLY A 291 -27.70 5.79 -26.92
N THR A 292 -27.84 4.52 -27.30
CA THR A 292 -26.95 3.85 -28.26
C THR A 292 -27.24 4.33 -29.67
N VAL A 293 -26.18 4.82 -30.34
CA VAL A 293 -26.27 5.31 -31.73
C VAL A 293 -26.23 4.13 -32.70
N VAL A 294 -27.31 3.94 -33.47
CA VAL A 294 -27.38 2.92 -34.53
C VAL A 294 -26.34 3.20 -35.61
N GLY A 295 -25.74 2.15 -36.18
CA GLY A 295 -24.75 2.27 -37.25
C GLY A 295 -23.31 2.51 -36.78
N THR A 296 -23.07 2.68 -35.48
CA THR A 296 -21.71 2.68 -34.93
C THR A 296 -21.10 1.29 -35.00
N LYS A 297 -19.77 1.22 -35.05
CA LYS A 297 -19.06 -0.06 -35.10
C LYS A 297 -18.57 -0.44 -33.71
N VAL A 298 -18.94 -1.64 -33.24
CA VAL A 298 -18.35 -2.22 -32.02
C VAL A 298 -16.89 -2.59 -32.28
N GLN A 299 -16.10 -2.61 -31.22
CA GLN A 299 -14.69 -2.98 -31.25
C GLN A 299 -14.49 -4.14 -30.28
N LYS A 300 -14.04 -5.28 -30.80
CA LYS A 300 -13.61 -6.37 -29.94
C LYS A 300 -12.35 -5.97 -29.18
N GLY A 301 -12.46 -5.98 -27.85
CA GLY A 301 -11.34 -5.73 -26.96
C GLY A 301 -10.85 -6.98 -26.24
N GLU A 302 -9.88 -6.77 -25.35
CA GLU A 302 -9.46 -7.78 -24.38
C GLU A 302 -10.61 -8.12 -23.42
N ALA A 303 -10.54 -9.31 -22.80
CA ALA A 303 -11.47 -9.68 -21.74
C ALA A 303 -11.36 -8.67 -20.58
N LEU A 304 -12.51 -8.15 -20.11
CA LEU A 304 -12.54 -7.19 -19.00
C LEU A 304 -11.86 -7.74 -17.75
N PHE A 305 -12.16 -9.00 -17.43
CA PHE A 305 -11.63 -9.72 -16.29
C PHE A 305 -11.26 -11.14 -16.74
N PRO A 306 -9.96 -11.49 -16.80
CA PRO A 306 -9.57 -12.87 -17.09
C PRO A 306 -9.98 -13.78 -15.94
N ARG A 307 -10.39 -15.00 -16.27
CA ARG A 307 -10.74 -16.01 -15.26
C ARG A 307 -9.51 -16.39 -14.44
N ILE A 308 -9.68 -16.42 -13.13
CA ILE A 308 -8.62 -16.71 -12.17
C ILE A 308 -8.78 -18.16 -11.69
N ASP A 309 -7.69 -18.93 -11.73
CA ASP A 309 -7.62 -20.22 -11.06
C ASP A 309 -7.50 -20.00 -9.54
N VAL A 310 -8.53 -20.39 -8.80
CA VAL A 310 -8.64 -20.11 -7.37
C VAL A 310 -7.51 -20.77 -6.59
N ASP A 311 -7.30 -22.08 -6.80
CA ASP A 311 -6.33 -22.86 -6.02
C ASP A 311 -4.90 -22.41 -6.32
N LYS A 312 -4.58 -22.20 -7.61
CA LYS A 312 -3.28 -21.69 -8.01
C LYS A 312 -3.01 -20.31 -7.42
N LYS A 313 -4.00 -19.40 -7.47
CA LYS A 313 -3.79 -18.03 -7.03
C LYS A 313 -3.69 -17.92 -5.51
N LEU A 314 -4.43 -18.74 -4.77
CA LEU A 314 -4.27 -18.85 -3.31
C LEU A 314 -2.86 -19.33 -2.94
N ALA A 315 -2.34 -20.34 -3.62
CA ALA A 315 -0.97 -20.82 -3.38
C ALA A 315 0.09 -19.73 -3.66
N GLU A 316 -0.08 -18.92 -4.71
CA GLU A 316 0.80 -17.77 -5.00
C GLU A 316 0.76 -16.73 -3.87
N LEU A 317 -0.43 -16.40 -3.36
CA LEU A 317 -0.59 -15.43 -2.27
C LEU A 317 -0.01 -15.94 -0.95
N ASP A 318 -0.19 -17.22 -0.64
CA ASP A 318 0.41 -17.83 0.56
C ASP A 318 1.94 -17.82 0.49
N ALA A 319 2.53 -18.15 -0.67
CA ALA A 319 3.98 -18.08 -0.86
C ALA A 319 4.53 -16.66 -0.69
N LEU A 320 3.81 -15.65 -1.20
CA LEU A 320 4.17 -14.24 -0.99
C LEU A 320 4.11 -13.84 0.48
N ARG A 321 3.09 -14.29 1.20
CA ARG A 321 2.94 -14.04 2.64
C ARG A 321 4.07 -14.68 3.43
N GLU A 322 4.43 -15.93 3.14
CA GLU A 322 5.54 -16.62 3.79
C GLU A 322 6.88 -15.93 3.54
N ALA A 323 7.13 -15.46 2.30
CA ALA A 323 8.32 -14.71 1.96
C ALA A 323 8.41 -13.37 2.73
N GLN A 324 7.30 -12.64 2.86
CA GLN A 324 7.24 -11.41 3.65
C GLN A 324 7.45 -11.65 5.15
N LEU A 325 6.89 -12.75 5.69
CA LEU A 325 7.11 -13.15 7.09
C LEU A 325 8.58 -13.51 7.35
N ALA A 326 9.23 -14.19 6.41
CA ALA A 326 10.65 -14.52 6.49
C ALA A 326 11.53 -13.27 6.44
N ALA A 327 11.21 -12.30 5.57
CA ALA A 327 11.95 -11.04 5.44
C ALA A 327 11.79 -10.10 6.64
N ASN A 328 10.65 -10.16 7.35
CA ASN A 328 10.36 -9.34 8.53
C ASN A 328 10.82 -9.96 9.86
N LYS A 329 11.52 -11.10 9.84
CA LYS A 329 12.16 -11.60 11.07
C LYS A 329 13.25 -10.60 11.48
N PRO A 330 13.25 -10.09 12.73
CA PRO A 330 14.36 -9.29 13.22
C PRO A 330 15.64 -10.10 13.08
N GLU A 331 16.70 -9.50 12.51
CA GLU A 331 18.04 -10.10 12.61
C GLU A 331 18.30 -10.43 14.08
N GLU A 332 18.62 -11.69 14.36
CA GLU A 332 19.00 -12.11 15.71
C GLU A 332 20.14 -11.21 16.17
N LYS A 333 19.88 -10.40 17.21
CA LYS A 333 20.92 -9.59 17.83
C LYS A 333 21.98 -10.54 18.34
N ARG A 334 23.16 -10.47 17.74
CA ARG A 334 24.34 -11.22 18.16
C ARG A 334 24.59 -10.97 19.66
N GLU A 335 24.77 -12.03 20.42
CA GLU A 335 25.26 -11.94 21.80
C GLU A 335 26.66 -11.31 21.79
N ILE A 336 26.81 -10.15 22.43
CA ILE A 336 28.09 -9.47 22.60
C ILE A 336 28.64 -9.75 24.01
N THR A 337 29.97 -9.77 24.13
CA THR A 337 30.62 -9.81 25.45
C THR A 337 30.15 -8.60 26.28
N PRO A 338 29.80 -8.77 27.57
CA PRO A 338 29.35 -7.67 28.41
C PRO A 338 30.33 -6.50 28.39
N ILE A 339 29.79 -5.29 28.22
CA ILE A 339 30.56 -4.06 28.29
C ILE A 339 31.17 -3.96 29.70
N LYS A 340 32.47 -3.62 29.77
CA LYS A 340 33.17 -3.42 31.05
C LYS A 340 32.54 -2.27 31.84
N GLU A 341 32.85 -2.21 33.14
CA GLU A 341 32.44 -1.12 34.02
C GLU A 341 32.85 0.25 33.45
N GLU A 342 32.05 1.27 33.74
CA GLU A 342 32.27 2.64 33.30
C GLU A 342 33.58 3.20 33.88
N ILE A 343 34.35 3.90 33.05
CA ILE A 343 35.57 4.61 33.45
C ILE A 343 35.40 6.11 33.22
N THR A 344 36.23 6.91 33.89
CA THR A 344 36.23 8.37 33.73
C THR A 344 37.02 8.79 32.48
N ILE A 345 36.79 10.01 31.97
CA ILE A 345 37.56 10.53 30.82
C ILE A 345 39.05 10.69 31.18
N GLU A 346 39.34 11.00 32.44
CA GLU A 346 40.68 11.10 33.00
C GLU A 346 41.43 9.75 32.95
N ASP A 347 40.71 8.62 33.01
CA ASP A 347 41.32 7.30 32.84
C ASP A 347 41.67 7.00 31.39
N PHE A 348 40.88 7.49 30.43
CA PHE A 348 41.17 7.37 29.01
C PHE A 348 42.35 8.26 28.60
N GLU A 349 42.42 9.50 29.10
CA GLU A 349 43.53 10.43 28.83
C GLU A 349 44.90 9.93 29.31
N LYS A 350 44.93 8.99 30.27
CA LYS A 350 46.18 8.32 30.69
C LYS A 350 46.75 7.40 29.63
N ILE A 351 45.99 7.00 28.60
CA ILE A 351 46.43 6.09 27.54
C ILE A 351 46.95 6.92 26.37
N ASP A 352 48.23 6.74 26.01
CA ASP A 352 48.80 7.43 24.84
C ASP A 352 48.69 6.53 23.62
N LEU A 353 47.76 6.87 22.72
CA LEU A 353 47.53 6.17 21.46
C LEU A 353 48.15 6.93 20.30
N ARG A 354 49.03 6.26 19.54
CA ARG A 354 49.76 6.85 18.41
C ARG A 354 49.57 6.06 17.13
N VAL A 355 49.52 6.78 16.01
CA VAL A 355 49.63 6.16 14.69
C VAL A 355 51.10 5.82 14.42
N VAL A 356 51.37 4.57 14.06
CA VAL A 356 52.71 4.09 13.68
C VAL A 356 52.67 3.35 12.35
N LYS A 357 53.79 3.35 11.64
CA LYS A 357 53.95 2.59 10.41
C LYS A 357 54.77 1.33 10.66
N VAL A 358 54.29 0.18 10.20
CA VAL A 358 55.06 -1.07 10.31
C VAL A 358 56.19 -1.06 9.29
N LEU A 359 57.44 -1.07 9.76
CA LEU A 359 58.65 -1.11 8.95
C LEU A 359 59.06 -2.55 8.62
N ALA A 360 59.01 -3.42 9.62
CA ALA A 360 59.32 -4.84 9.48
C ALA A 360 58.37 -5.69 10.33
N CYS A 361 58.11 -6.91 9.88
CA CYS A 361 57.32 -7.88 10.62
C CYS A 361 57.93 -9.26 10.43
N GLU A 362 58.14 -10.01 11.52
CA GLU A 362 58.67 -11.38 11.46
C GLU A 362 58.02 -12.30 12.51
N PRO A 363 57.89 -13.61 12.23
CA PRO A 363 57.37 -14.57 13.19
C PRO A 363 58.39 -14.86 14.31
N ILE A 364 57.91 -14.99 15.55
CA ILE A 364 58.79 -15.32 16.68
C ILE A 364 59.05 -16.84 16.74
N LYS A 365 60.34 -17.22 16.78
CA LYS A 365 60.76 -18.63 16.89
C LYS A 365 60.13 -19.29 18.11
N LYS A 366 59.48 -20.45 17.92
CA LYS A 366 58.74 -21.23 18.94
C LYS A 366 57.47 -20.56 19.52
N ALA A 367 56.92 -19.51 18.89
CA ALA A 367 55.64 -18.91 19.30
C ALA A 367 54.67 -18.75 18.12
N LYS A 368 53.76 -19.72 17.94
CA LYS A 368 52.83 -19.78 16.78
C LYS A 368 51.76 -18.67 16.73
N LYS A 369 51.60 -17.89 17.81
CA LYS A 369 50.58 -16.83 17.92
C LYS A 369 51.16 -15.41 17.87
N LEU A 370 52.49 -15.25 17.87
CA LEU A 370 53.13 -13.95 18.03
C LEU A 370 53.88 -13.51 16.77
N LEU A 371 53.65 -12.27 16.36
CA LEU A 371 54.48 -11.55 15.39
C LEU A 371 55.31 -10.51 16.14
N LYS A 372 56.56 -10.33 15.68
CA LYS A 372 57.42 -9.23 16.10
C LYS A 372 57.40 -8.16 15.02
N LEU A 373 56.98 -6.96 15.39
CA LEU A 373 56.87 -5.82 14.50
C LEU A 373 57.90 -4.76 14.92
N THR A 374 58.60 -4.21 13.94
CA THR A 374 59.35 -2.96 14.09
C THR A 374 58.48 -1.85 13.51
N VAL A 375 58.15 -0.85 14.31
CA VAL A 375 57.26 0.25 13.92
C VAL A 375 57.97 1.59 14.04
N ASP A 376 57.69 2.48 13.09
CA ASP A 376 58.14 3.87 13.09
C ASP A 376 57.17 4.75 13.88
N LEU A 377 57.70 5.43 14.89
CA LEU A 377 57.04 6.48 15.66
C LEU A 377 57.79 7.79 15.47
N ASN A 378 57.54 8.46 14.34
CA ASN A 378 58.13 9.76 14.00
C ASN A 378 59.69 9.77 14.03
N GLY A 379 60.31 8.75 13.42
CA GLY A 379 61.76 8.56 13.35
C GLY A 379 62.33 7.73 14.50
N GLU A 380 61.55 7.40 15.53
CA GLU A 380 61.93 6.43 16.58
C GLU A 380 61.45 5.03 16.18
N GLU A 381 62.38 4.07 16.05
CA GLU A 381 62.02 2.66 15.84
C GLU A 381 61.68 2.00 17.17
N ARG A 382 60.49 1.38 17.25
CA ARG A 382 60.06 0.58 18.41
C ARG A 382 59.78 -0.87 18.02
N GLN A 383 60.16 -1.78 18.91
CA GLN A 383 59.81 -3.19 18.78
C GLN A 383 58.52 -3.50 19.54
N VAL A 384 57.55 -4.13 18.87
CA VAL A 384 56.26 -4.52 19.45
C VAL A 384 55.98 -5.98 19.13
N VAL A 385 55.60 -6.75 20.15
CA VAL A 385 55.19 -8.14 19.99
C VAL A 385 53.67 -8.22 20.06
N SER A 386 53.03 -8.70 18.99
CA SER A 386 51.57 -8.73 18.86
C SER A 386 51.03 -10.14 18.63
N GLY A 387 49.92 -10.46 19.29
CA GLY A 387 49.26 -11.78 19.29
C GLY A 387 48.42 -12.09 18.05
N ILE A 388 48.78 -11.55 16.89
CA ILE A 388 47.94 -11.55 15.68
C ILE A 388 48.41 -12.53 14.59
N ALA A 389 49.38 -13.39 14.88
CA ALA A 389 49.99 -14.29 13.88
C ALA A 389 49.02 -15.32 13.27
N GLN A 390 47.88 -15.57 13.92
CA GLN A 390 46.84 -16.48 13.39
C GLN A 390 45.95 -15.82 12.33
N TYR A 391 45.98 -14.48 12.22
CA TYR A 391 45.09 -13.70 11.37
C TYR A 391 45.82 -12.94 10.26
N TYR A 392 47.13 -12.72 10.42
CA TYR A 392 47.94 -11.95 9.48
C TYR A 392 49.25 -12.64 9.17
N LYS A 393 49.65 -12.58 7.90
CA LYS A 393 51.01 -12.92 7.48
C LYS A 393 51.91 -11.69 7.61
N PRO A 394 53.23 -11.84 7.87
CA PRO A 394 54.12 -10.70 8.04
C PRO A 394 54.10 -9.70 6.87
N GLU A 395 54.01 -10.20 5.64
CA GLU A 395 54.01 -9.40 4.42
C GLU A 395 52.76 -8.52 4.29
N GLU A 396 51.67 -8.90 4.96
CA GLU A 396 50.40 -8.16 4.94
C GLU A 396 50.41 -6.97 5.88
N LEU A 397 51.37 -6.88 6.80
CA LEU A 397 51.45 -5.81 7.79
C LEU A 397 52.53 -4.78 7.46
N VAL A 398 53.61 -5.18 6.79
CA VAL A 398 54.68 -4.26 6.38
C VAL A 398 54.13 -3.14 5.50
N GLY A 399 54.47 -1.89 5.83
CA GLY A 399 54.02 -0.68 5.16
C GLY A 399 52.66 -0.14 5.63
N LYS A 400 51.89 -0.89 6.43
CA LYS A 400 50.60 -0.43 6.94
C LYS A 400 50.74 0.50 8.14
N TYR A 401 49.77 1.41 8.25
CA TYR A 401 49.57 2.24 9.43
C TYR A 401 48.64 1.54 10.41
N VAL A 402 49.01 1.54 11.69
CA VAL A 402 48.28 0.87 12.76
C VAL A 402 48.27 1.75 14.00
N VAL A 403 47.31 1.53 14.90
CA VAL A 403 47.26 2.23 16.19
C VAL A 403 48.06 1.47 17.25
N LEU A 404 48.99 2.19 17.89
CA LEU A 404 49.85 1.70 18.97
C LEU A 404 49.48 2.36 20.29
N VAL A 405 49.36 1.56 21.35
CA VAL A 405 49.43 2.04 22.73
C VAL A 405 50.90 2.27 23.09
N ALA A 406 51.31 3.54 23.16
CA ALA A 406 52.71 3.96 23.16
C ALA A 406 53.32 4.12 24.56
N ASN A 407 52.50 4.22 25.61
CA ASN A 407 52.95 4.47 26.98
C ASN A 407 52.79 3.28 27.94
N LEU A 408 52.66 2.06 27.42
CA LEU A 408 52.73 0.84 28.23
C LEU A 408 54.17 0.59 28.70
N LYS A 409 54.33 0.11 29.94
CA LYS A 409 55.63 -0.34 30.44
C LYS A 409 56.17 -1.47 29.55
N PRO A 410 57.43 -1.41 29.08
CA PRO A 410 57.99 -2.49 28.27
C PRO A 410 57.96 -3.83 28.99
N VAL A 411 57.58 -4.89 28.27
CA VAL A 411 57.52 -6.25 28.79
C VAL A 411 58.28 -7.21 27.87
N THR A 412 58.94 -8.21 28.45
CA THR A 412 59.61 -9.27 27.67
C THR A 412 58.64 -10.41 27.41
N LEU A 413 58.31 -10.66 26.15
CA LEU A 413 57.43 -11.73 25.70
C LEU A 413 58.24 -12.75 24.90
N ARG A 414 58.34 -13.99 25.42
CA ARG A 414 59.08 -15.09 24.76
C ARG A 414 60.53 -14.74 24.37
N GLY A 415 61.19 -13.91 25.18
CA GLY A 415 62.58 -13.50 24.99
C GLY A 415 62.77 -12.24 24.13
N GLU A 416 61.68 -11.67 23.61
CA GLU A 416 61.69 -10.43 22.81
C GLU A 416 61.09 -9.27 23.61
N LEU A 417 61.67 -8.07 23.49
CA LEU A 417 61.15 -6.87 24.15
C LEU A 417 59.93 -6.33 23.39
N SER A 418 58.83 -6.02 24.09
CA SER A 418 57.65 -5.35 23.54
C SER A 418 57.47 -3.99 24.20
N GLN A 419 57.57 -2.92 23.42
CA GLN A 419 57.53 -1.51 23.87
C GLN A 419 56.20 -0.83 23.51
N GLY A 420 55.10 -1.57 23.62
CA GLY A 420 53.75 -1.11 23.32
C GLY A 420 52.82 -2.27 22.96
N MET A 421 51.61 -1.92 22.50
CA MET A 421 50.60 -2.88 22.06
C MET A 421 49.85 -2.35 20.84
N ILE A 422 49.67 -3.18 19.81
CA ILE A 422 48.87 -2.82 18.63
C ILE A 422 47.39 -3.07 18.94
N LEU A 423 46.53 -2.10 18.59
CA LEU A 423 45.08 -2.26 18.73
C LEU A 423 44.49 -3.10 17.59
N ALA A 424 43.64 -4.04 17.96
CA ALA A 424 42.84 -4.84 17.04
C ALA A 424 41.42 -4.99 17.56
N ALA A 425 40.46 -5.05 16.65
CA ALA A 425 39.08 -5.39 16.94
C ALA A 425 38.86 -6.88 16.65
N SER A 426 38.28 -7.61 17.60
CA SER A 426 37.87 -8.99 17.38
C SER A 426 36.38 -9.18 17.63
N THR A 427 35.88 -10.27 17.08
CA THR A 427 34.54 -10.79 17.34
C THR A 427 34.53 -11.58 18.65
N ASP A 428 33.39 -11.67 19.34
CA ASP A 428 33.24 -12.54 20.51
C ASP A 428 33.66 -13.97 20.14
N GLY A 429 34.63 -14.53 20.86
CA GLY A 429 35.25 -15.84 20.56
C GLY A 429 36.47 -15.80 19.62
N ASP A 430 36.96 -14.61 19.24
CA ASP A 430 38.16 -14.39 18.42
C ASP A 430 38.13 -15.09 17.03
N SER A 431 36.95 -15.35 16.45
CA SER A 431 36.83 -16.00 15.13
C SER A 431 37.29 -15.11 13.98
N LEU A 432 37.15 -13.79 14.14
CA LEU A 432 37.69 -12.75 13.26
C LEU A 432 38.41 -11.72 14.11
N LEU A 433 39.57 -11.27 13.64
CA LEU A 433 40.36 -10.19 14.24
C LEU A 433 40.88 -9.27 13.12
N LYS A 434 40.74 -7.96 13.31
CA LYS A 434 41.27 -6.93 12.41
C LYS A 434 42.08 -5.90 13.17
N VAL A 435 43.32 -5.63 12.73
CA VAL A 435 44.11 -4.51 13.26
C VAL A 435 43.41 -3.19 12.93
N VAL A 436 43.40 -2.26 13.88
CA VAL A 436 42.81 -0.93 13.69
C VAL A 436 43.70 -0.13 12.74
N ASN A 437 43.18 0.16 11.56
CA ASN A 437 43.85 0.95 10.53
C ASN A 437 43.27 2.39 10.54
N PRO A 438 44.06 3.41 10.95
CA PRO A 438 43.61 4.79 10.99
C PRO A 438 43.69 5.50 9.61
N GLY A 439 44.11 4.80 8.54
CA GLY A 439 44.48 5.41 7.26
C GLY A 439 45.93 5.87 7.24
N GLU A 440 46.36 6.49 6.15
CA GLU A 440 47.71 7.05 6.01
C GLU A 440 47.80 8.41 6.71
N LEU A 441 48.40 8.43 7.90
CA LEU A 441 48.67 9.64 8.69
C LEU A 441 50.15 9.72 9.05
N PRO A 442 50.69 10.92 9.31
CA PRO A 442 52.05 11.07 9.81
C PRO A 442 52.29 10.21 11.06
N THR A 443 53.40 9.47 11.10
CA THR A 443 53.74 8.65 12.27
C THR A 443 53.92 9.54 13.50
N GLY A 444 53.46 9.09 14.67
CA GLY A 444 53.40 9.90 15.90
C GLY A 444 52.14 10.76 16.08
N SER A 445 51.22 10.77 15.11
CA SER A 445 49.91 11.41 15.26
C SER A 445 49.14 10.84 16.46
N VAL A 446 48.52 11.72 17.26
CA VAL A 446 47.69 11.34 18.43
C VAL A 446 46.35 10.80 17.96
N VAL A 447 45.93 9.65 18.51
CA VAL A 447 44.56 9.15 18.42
C VAL A 447 43.80 9.61 19.66
N ARG A 448 42.69 10.33 19.47
CA ARG A 448 41.90 10.98 20.51
C ARG A 448 40.44 10.54 20.46
#